data_AF-A0A818Q695-F1
#
_entry.id   AF-A0A818Q695-F1
#
_cell.length_a   1.000
_cell.length_b   1.000
_cell.length_c   1.000
_cell.angle_alpha   90.00
_cell.angle_beta   90.00
_cell.angle_gamma   90.00
#
_symmetry.space_group_name_H-M   'P 1'
#
loop_
_entity.id
_entity.type
_entity.pdbx_description
1 polymer ?
#
loop_
_entity_poly.entity_id
_entity_poly.type
_entity_poly.pdbx_seq_one_letter_code
_entity_poly.pdbx_strand_id
1 'polypeptide(L)'
;FRSNGWVVKCGLKFGCDYMLYKFGPNFNHADYCVSIENFWNINSCTWSFLSGLNRACLNTAKTLLLVNVELSDIVTNNIEEFLQHTKIKTIEIQRWTPTQNNS
;
A
#
# COMPACT_ATOMS: atom_id res chain seq x y z
N PHE A 1 -8.11 5.49 1.50
CA PHE A 1 -7.68 5.05 2.85
C PHE A 1 -8.23 5.93 3.98
N ARG A 2 -7.98 7.25 4.00
CA ARG A 2 -8.53 8.13 5.06
C ARG A 2 -10.05 8.08 5.17
N SER A 3 -10.75 8.07 4.03
CA SER A 3 -12.20 7.87 3.93
C SER A 3 -12.69 6.56 4.56
N ASN A 4 -11.81 5.56 4.66
CA ASN A 4 -12.11 4.23 5.19
C ASN A 4 -11.66 4.10 6.67
N GLY A 5 -11.41 5.22 7.35
CA GLY A 5 -11.05 5.26 8.76
C GLY A 5 -9.58 4.97 9.08
N TRP A 6 -8.68 4.96 8.09
CA TRP A 6 -7.25 4.77 8.34
C TRP A 6 -6.55 6.09 8.66
N VAL A 7 -5.67 6.06 9.67
CA VAL A 7 -4.72 7.14 9.92
C VAL A 7 -3.51 6.94 9.00
N VAL A 8 -3.35 7.83 8.03
CA VAL A 8 -2.26 7.79 7.04
C VAL A 8 -1.11 8.70 7.46
N LYS A 9 0.11 8.16 7.52
CA LYS A 9 1.35 8.91 7.81
C LYS A 9 2.41 8.67 6.73
N CYS A 10 3.44 9.52 6.69
CA CYS A 10 4.57 9.36 5.79
C CYS A 10 5.33 8.05 6.09
N GLY A 11 5.69 7.32 5.04
CA GLY A 11 6.39 6.03 5.10
C GLY A 11 7.91 6.08 4.90
N LEU A 12 8.50 7.26 4.71
CA LEU A 12 9.91 7.42 4.30
C LEU A 12 10.90 6.63 5.19
N LYS A 13 10.66 6.58 6.51
CA LYS A 13 11.48 5.82 7.46
C LYS A 13 11.54 4.31 7.16
N PHE A 14 10.53 3.78 6.49
CA PHE A 14 10.37 2.37 6.15
C PHE A 14 10.55 2.09 4.65
N GLY A 15 10.95 3.11 3.87
CA GLY A 15 11.17 2.98 2.42
C GLY A 15 9.90 2.83 1.59
N CYS A 16 8.74 3.19 2.15
CA CYS A 16 7.45 3.19 1.47
C CYS A 16 6.85 4.61 1.41
N ASP A 17 5.81 4.81 0.60
CA ASP A 17 5.17 6.13 0.48
C ASP A 17 4.40 6.49 1.74
N TYR A 18 3.61 5.54 2.25
CA TYR A 18 2.73 5.77 3.39
C TYR A 18 2.69 4.61 4.38
N MET A 19 2.28 4.94 5.60
CA MET A 19 1.99 4.00 6.67
C MET A 19 0.51 4.10 7.03
N LEU A 20 -0.16 2.96 7.14
CA LEU A 20 -1.55 2.90 7.59
C LEU A 20 -1.62 2.40 9.04
N TYR A 21 -2.28 3.18 9.89
CA TYR A 21 -2.55 2.84 11.28
C TYR A 21 -4.06 2.80 11.52
N LYS A 22 -4.51 1.88 12.37
CA LYS A 22 -5.90 1.86 12.81
C LYS A 22 -6.25 3.06 13.70
N PHE A 23 -5.42 3.37 14.69
CA PHE A 23 -5.66 4.44 15.68
C PHE A 23 -4.55 5.51 15.72
N GLY A 24 -3.44 5.28 15.04
CA GLY A 24 -2.30 6.21 14.96
C GLY A 24 -1.08 5.77 15.79
N PRO A 25 0.07 6.45 15.61
CA PRO A 25 1.38 5.99 16.09
C PRO A 25 1.55 6.00 17.61
N ASN A 26 0.77 6.80 18.34
CA ASN A 26 0.82 6.85 19.80
C ASN A 26 0.08 5.67 20.46
N PHE A 27 -0.78 4.99 19.71
CA PHE A 27 -1.66 3.94 20.23
C PHE A 27 -1.22 2.56 19.73
N ASN A 28 -0.98 2.43 18.42
CA ASN A 28 -0.61 1.16 17.79
C ASN A 28 0.54 1.33 16.79
N HIS A 29 1.20 0.22 16.48
CA HIS A 29 2.08 0.13 15.32
C HIS A 29 1.28 0.28 14.01
N ALA A 30 1.97 0.66 12.93
CA ALA A 30 1.38 0.62 11.60
C ALA A 30 1.16 -0.83 11.17
N ASP A 31 -0.01 -1.10 10.61
CA ASP A 31 -0.39 -2.43 10.11
C ASP A 31 0.17 -2.63 8.68
N TYR A 32 0.12 -1.56 7.86
CA TYR A 32 0.55 -1.61 6.46
C TYR A 32 1.60 -0.56 6.13
N CYS A 33 2.57 -0.99 5.32
CA CYS A 33 3.45 -0.13 4.51
C CYS A 33 2.88 -0.06 3.10
N VAL A 34 2.62 1.14 2.57
CA VAL A 34 2.00 1.36 1.27
C VAL A 34 3.05 1.80 0.26
N SER A 35 3.16 1.07 -0.86
CA SER A 35 3.93 1.48 -2.04
C SER A 35 2.97 1.75 -3.19
N ILE A 36 3.02 2.95 -3.77
CA ILE A 36 2.22 3.35 -4.91
C ILE A 36 3.00 3.03 -6.17
N GLU A 37 2.49 2.07 -6.95
CA GLU A 37 3.16 1.55 -8.13
C GLU A 37 2.25 1.64 -9.33
N ASN A 38 2.82 1.94 -10.50
CA ASN A 38 2.10 1.81 -11.75
C ASN A 38 2.34 0.39 -12.29
N PHE A 39 1.34 -0.49 -12.12
CA PHE A 39 1.47 -1.89 -12.52
C PHE A 39 1.71 -2.08 -14.02
N TRP A 40 1.39 -1.08 -14.84
CA TRP A 40 1.63 -1.09 -16.29
C TRP A 40 3.04 -0.64 -16.67
N ASN A 41 3.77 0.01 -15.74
CA ASN A 41 5.14 0.41 -15.95
C ASN A 41 6.10 -0.58 -15.28
N ILE A 42 6.68 -1.47 -16.09
CA ILE A 42 7.63 -2.50 -15.66
C ILE A 42 8.83 -1.91 -14.90
N ASN A 43 9.24 -0.67 -15.22
CA ASN A 43 10.37 -0.01 -14.57
C ASN A 43 10.03 0.61 -13.21
N SER A 44 8.74 0.83 -12.91
CA SER A 44 8.34 1.39 -11.61
C SER A 44 8.51 0.37 -10.48
N CYS A 45 8.31 -0.92 -10.79
CA CYS A 45 8.11 -1.94 -9.77
C CYS A 45 8.91 -3.22 -10.09
N THR A 46 10.24 -3.11 -10.03
CA THR A 46 11.11 -4.27 -10.27
C THR A 46 11.03 -5.28 -9.12
N TRP A 47 11.23 -6.57 -9.42
CA TRP A 47 11.23 -7.62 -8.40
C TRP A 47 12.26 -7.38 -7.29
N SER A 48 13.44 -6.87 -7.65
CA SER A 48 14.50 -6.55 -6.69
C SER A 48 14.07 -5.45 -5.71
N PHE A 49 13.42 -4.40 -6.21
CA PHE A 49 12.86 -3.34 -5.39
C PHE A 49 11.77 -3.88 -4.45
N LEU A 50 10.78 -4.59 -4.99
CA LEU A 50 9.70 -5.20 -4.22
C LEU A 50 10.21 -6.17 -3.15
N SER A 51 11.19 -7.01 -3.50
CA SER A 51 11.77 -7.98 -2.57
C SER A 51 12.51 -7.29 -1.42
N GLY A 52 13.26 -6.23 -1.73
CA GLY A 52 13.94 -5.41 -0.73
C GLY A 52 12.96 -4.71 0.22
N LEU A 53 11.93 -4.08 -0.36
CA LEU A 53 10.90 -3.38 0.41
C LEU A 53 10.10 -4.35 1.28
N ASN A 54 9.70 -5.50 0.75
CA ASN A 54 9.00 -6.54 1.50
C ASN A 54 9.84 -7.04 2.68
N ARG A 55 11.15 -7.28 2.47
CA ARG A 55 12.06 -7.67 3.56
C ARG A 55 12.15 -6.61 4.65
N ALA A 56 12.21 -5.33 4.29
CA ALA A 56 12.23 -4.23 5.25
C ALA A 56 10.93 -4.14 6.06
N CYS A 57 9.79 -4.32 5.40
CA CYS A 57 8.47 -4.33 6.06
C CYS A 57 8.36 -5.50 7.05
N LEU A 58 8.74 -6.71 6.63
CA LEU A 58 8.71 -7.92 7.46
C LEU A 58 9.60 -7.79 8.71
N ASN A 59 10.78 -7.17 8.61
CA ASN A 59 11.65 -6.93 9.76
C ASN A 59 11.01 -6.02 10.82
N THR A 60 10.01 -5.24 10.46
CA THR A 60 9.28 -4.34 11.37
C THR A 60 7.86 -4.83 11.68
N ALA A 61 7.58 -6.11 11.37
CA ALA A 61 6.29 -6.76 11.51
C ALA A 61 5.14 -6.01 10.81
N LYS A 62 5.39 -5.54 9.59
CA LYS A 62 4.40 -4.81 8.77
C LYS A 62 4.13 -5.55 7.49
N THR A 63 2.91 -5.42 7.02
CA THR A 63 2.51 -5.98 5.73
C THR A 63 2.73 -4.95 4.62
N LEU A 64 3.35 -5.38 3.52
CA LEU A 64 3.49 -4.54 2.34
C LEU A 64 2.20 -4.55 1.53
N LEU A 65 1.66 -3.37 1.26
CA LEU A 65 0.46 -3.15 0.45
C LEU A 65 0.86 -2.37 -0.82
N LEU A 66 0.83 -3.04 -1.96
CA LEU A 66 1.00 -2.38 -3.25
C LEU A 66 -0.31 -1.75 -3.69
N VAL A 67 -0.22 -0.53 -4.19
CA VAL A 67 -1.39 0.26 -4.59
C VAL A 67 -1.17 0.79 -6.00
N ASN A 68 -2.06 0.43 -6.91
CA ASN A 68 -2.12 1.01 -8.23
C ASN A 68 -3.34 1.94 -8.32
N VAL A 69 -3.08 3.17 -8.73
CA VAL A 69 -4.11 4.20 -8.92
C VAL A 69 -4.46 4.24 -10.40
N GLU A 70 -5.69 3.84 -10.73
CA GLU A 70 -6.25 3.97 -12.06
C GLU A 70 -6.97 5.32 -12.13
N LEU A 71 -6.31 6.28 -12.77
CA LEU A 71 -6.86 7.61 -13.00
C LEU A 71 -7.99 7.51 -14.04
N SER A 72 -9.04 8.27 -13.80
CA SER A 72 -10.13 8.44 -14.76
C SER A 72 -9.75 9.49 -15.79
N ASP A 73 -10.15 9.29 -17.05
CA ASP A 73 -9.94 10.26 -18.14
C ASP A 73 -10.89 11.47 -18.07
N ILE A 74 -11.72 11.56 -17.02
CA ILE A 74 -12.70 12.63 -16.87
C ILE A 74 -11.99 13.93 -16.50
N VAL A 75 -12.19 14.95 -17.32
CA VAL A 75 -11.73 16.31 -17.06
C VAL A 75 -12.79 17.05 -16.24
N THR A 76 -12.56 17.20 -14.94
CA THR A 76 -13.40 18.03 -14.06
C THR A 76 -12.54 19.01 -13.29
N ASN A 77 -13.12 20.18 -12.94
CA ASN A 77 -12.46 21.15 -12.06
C ASN A 77 -12.71 20.84 -10.57
N ASN A 78 -13.52 19.81 -10.28
CA ASN A 78 -13.88 19.41 -8.92
C ASN A 78 -13.08 18.16 -8.50
N ILE A 79 -12.21 18.33 -7.51
CA ILE A 79 -11.36 17.25 -6.98
C ILE A 79 -12.21 16.10 -6.40
N GLU A 80 -13.33 16.39 -5.75
CA GLU A 80 -14.16 15.34 -5.15
C GLU A 80 -14.79 14.43 -6.21
N GLU A 81 -15.28 15.02 -7.30
CA GLU A 81 -15.84 14.30 -8.43
C GLU A 81 -14.77 13.46 -9.14
N PHE A 82 -13.57 14.01 -9.32
CA PHE A 82 -12.43 13.27 -9.85
C PHE A 82 -12.06 12.07 -8.97
N LEU A 83 -12.00 12.26 -7.64
CA LEU A 83 -11.66 11.21 -6.69
C LEU A 83 -12.71 10.09 -6.65
N GLN A 84 -13.99 10.39 -6.84
CA GLN A 84 -15.07 9.39 -6.91
C GLN A 84 -14.92 8.45 -8.11
N HIS A 85 -14.39 8.95 -9.23
CA HIS A 85 -14.17 8.16 -10.45
C HIS A 85 -12.78 7.48 -10.48
N THR A 86 -11.90 7.81 -9.55
CA THR A 86 -10.57 7.19 -9.46
C THR A 86 -10.71 5.81 -8.82
N LYS A 87 -10.20 4.77 -9.50
CA LYS A 87 -10.22 3.40 -8.98
C LYS A 87 -8.88 3.05 -8.39
N ILE A 88 -8.91 2.43 -7.21
CA ILE A 88 -7.70 1.97 -6.53
C ILE A 88 -7.68 0.45 -6.52
N LYS A 89 -6.60 -0.14 -7.04
CA LYS A 89 -6.33 -1.58 -6.95
C LYS A 89 -5.25 -1.80 -5.90
N THR A 90 -5.49 -2.72 -4.98
CA THR A 90 -4.56 -3.03 -3.89
C THR A 90 -4.15 -4.49 -3.93
N ILE A 91 -2.86 -4.77 -3.74
CA ILE A 91 -2.32 -6.13 -3.63
C ILE A 91 -1.55 -6.21 -2.32
N GLU A 92 -1.95 -7.15 -1.46
CA GLU A 92 -1.25 -7.42 -0.22
C GLU A 92 -0.15 -8.45 -0.46
N ILE A 93 1.10 -8.09 -0.11
CA ILE A 93 2.24 -8.98 -0.20
C ILE A 93 2.50 -9.55 1.19
N GLN A 94 2.32 -10.85 1.30
CA GLN A 94 2.66 -11.62 2.48
C GLN A 94 3.66 -12.73 2.13
N ARG A 95 4.44 -13.13 3.13
CA ARG A 95 5.27 -14.32 3.01
C ARG A 95 4.36 -15.53 2.86
N TRP A 96 4.61 -16.33 1.83
CA TRP A 96 3.96 -17.63 1.74
C TRP A 96 4.35 -18.48 2.95
N THR A 97 3.34 -18.87 3.73
CA THR A 97 3.47 -19.86 4.79
C THR A 97 2.83 -21.15 4.30
N PRO A 98 3.56 -22.28 4.23
CA PRO A 98 2.93 -23.56 3.98
C PRO A 98 1.95 -23.83 5.11
N THR A 99 0.66 -23.74 4.83
CA THR A 99 -0.35 -24.31 5.72
C THR A 99 -0.20 -25.83 5.67
N GLN A 100 -0.09 -26.46 6.83
CA GLN A 100 -0.35 -27.89 6.99
C GLN A 100 -1.62 -28.21 6.22
N ASN A 101 -1.53 -29.16 5.28
CA ASN A 101 -2.70 -29.80 4.72
C ASN A 101 -3.56 -30.29 5.89
N ASN A 102 -4.70 -29.66 6.12
CA ASN A 102 -5.76 -30.32 6.86
C ASN A 102 -6.33 -31.37 5.91
N SER A 103 -5.73 -32.55 5.99
CA SER A 103 -6.25 -33.85 5.56
C SER A 103 -7.61 -34.13 6.16
#